data_AF-A0A916FZK4-F1
#
_entry.id   AF-A0A916FZK4-F1
#
_cell.length_a   1.000
_cell.length_b   1.000
_cell.length_c   1.000
_cell.angle_alpha   90.00
_cell.angle_beta   90.00
_cell.angle_gamma   90.00
#
_symmetry.space_group_name_H-M   'P 1'
#
loop_
_entity.id
_entity.type
_entity.pdbx_description
1 polymer ?
#
loop_
_entity_poly.entity_id
_entity_poly.type
_entity_poly.pdbx_seq_one_letter_code
_entity_poly.pdbx_strand_id
1 'polypeptide(L)'
;MQKLITASAVGLLFALGAGGAMAAPDWSKAPGKKITVFYPGVSPIEWITKGTEHGGAKGLKKGESCAACHDEEAADMGKKMVTGQKIEPKPIKGKAGSIPVTVQAAHDGTNLYLRFSWKQPAGGAEKMDKDNQVKLAVMFEDNKVERANLSGCWET
;
A
#
# COMPACT_ATOMS: atom_id res chain seq x y z
N MET A 1 66.24 8.10 -12.25
CA MET A 1 65.28 7.25 -11.51
C MET A 1 64.40 8.12 -10.60
N GLN A 2 63.60 9.02 -11.18
CA GLN A 2 62.87 10.04 -10.39
C GLN A 2 61.59 10.51 -11.10
N LYS A 3 60.80 9.60 -11.67
CA LYS A 3 59.53 9.95 -12.34
C LYS A 3 58.38 8.97 -12.11
N LEU A 4 58.48 8.09 -11.10
CA LEU A 4 57.48 7.03 -10.89
C LEU A 4 56.77 7.08 -9.53
N ILE A 5 57.01 8.10 -8.68
CA ILE A 5 56.44 8.13 -7.32
C ILE A 5 55.23 9.07 -7.19
N THR A 6 54.98 9.97 -8.14
CA THR A 6 53.97 11.04 -7.97
C THR A 6 52.55 10.72 -8.45
N ALA A 7 52.28 9.52 -8.97
CA ALA A 7 50.95 9.17 -9.50
C ALA A 7 50.03 8.43 -8.50
N SER A 8 50.52 8.00 -7.34
CA SER A 8 49.75 7.15 -6.42
C SER A 8 48.92 7.90 -5.37
N ALA A 9 49.03 9.22 -5.24
CA ALA A 9 48.32 9.98 -4.20
C ALA A 9 46.93 10.50 -4.61
N VAL A 10 46.58 10.47 -5.91
CA VAL A 10 45.29 11.03 -6.40
C VAL A 10 44.19 9.96 -6.54
N GLY A 11 44.54 8.67 -6.51
CA GLY A 11 43.56 7.57 -6.58
C GLY A 11 42.81 7.30 -5.26
N LEU A 12 43.36 7.70 -4.12
CA LEU A 12 42.79 7.39 -2.81
C LEU A 12 41.67 8.36 -2.35
N LEU A 13 41.52 9.50 -3.02
CA LEU A 13 40.53 10.52 -2.66
C LEU A 13 39.15 10.34 -3.33
N PHE A 14 39.02 9.43 -4.30
CA PHE A 14 37.73 9.16 -4.96
C PHE A 14 36.91 8.04 -4.31
N ALA A 15 37.43 7.33 -3.31
CA ALA A 15 36.68 6.29 -2.59
C ALA A 15 35.78 6.85 -1.46
N LEU A 16 35.95 8.11 -1.08
CA LEU A 16 35.18 8.77 -0.01
C LEU A 16 33.92 9.51 -0.54
N GLY A 17 33.71 9.53 -1.86
CA GLY A 17 32.53 10.14 -2.50
C GLY A 17 31.34 9.18 -2.67
N ALA A 18 31.49 7.90 -2.35
CA ALA A 18 30.37 6.98 -2.22
C ALA A 18 29.71 7.22 -0.86
N GLY A 19 28.87 8.25 -0.77
CA GLY A 19 27.93 8.39 0.33
C GLY A 19 27.09 7.12 0.44
N GLY A 20 27.43 6.30 1.44
CA GLY A 20 26.83 5.07 1.92
C GLY A 20 25.89 4.30 0.99
N ALA A 21 26.27 3.09 0.61
CA ALA A 21 25.27 2.04 0.46
C ALA A 21 24.53 1.92 1.79
N MET A 22 23.37 2.57 1.91
CA MET A 22 22.51 2.44 3.09
C MET A 22 22.19 0.96 3.22
N ALA A 23 22.72 0.30 4.25
CA ALA A 23 22.46 -1.10 4.47
C ALA A 23 20.94 -1.25 4.64
N ALA A 24 20.33 -2.11 3.81
CA ALA A 24 18.90 -2.38 3.92
C ALA A 24 18.56 -2.80 5.35
N PRO A 25 17.42 -2.37 5.92
CA PRO A 25 17.03 -2.74 7.27
C PRO A 25 17.07 -4.25 7.49
N ASP A 26 17.45 -4.66 8.70
CA ASP A 26 17.29 -6.04 9.14
C ASP A 26 15.80 -6.36 9.32
N TRP A 27 15.17 -6.85 8.25
CA TRP A 27 13.74 -7.18 8.23
C TRP A 27 13.33 -8.27 9.22
N SER A 28 14.27 -9.01 9.81
CA SER A 28 13.96 -9.96 10.88
C SER A 28 13.59 -9.26 12.19
N LYS A 29 14.01 -8.00 12.36
CA LYS A 29 13.74 -7.17 13.55
C LYS A 29 12.56 -6.22 13.37
N ALA A 30 12.13 -5.98 12.12
CA ALA A 30 10.97 -5.14 11.83
C ALA A 30 9.68 -5.97 11.97
N PRO A 31 8.73 -5.59 12.85
CA PRO A 31 7.47 -6.32 12.98
C PRO A 31 6.67 -6.25 11.67
N GLY A 32 6.13 -7.39 11.25
CA GLY A 32 5.22 -7.49 10.11
C GLY A 32 3.77 -7.38 10.53
N LYS A 33 3.03 -6.44 9.93
CA LYS A 33 1.57 -6.38 10.03
C LYS A 33 0.97 -6.96 8.75
N LYS A 34 -0.01 -7.86 8.89
CA LYS A 34 -0.81 -8.30 7.75
C LYS A 34 -1.96 -7.33 7.54
N ILE A 35 -2.04 -6.74 6.36
CA ILE A 35 -3.11 -5.83 5.92
C ILE A 35 -3.80 -6.48 4.73
N THR A 36 -5.11 -6.67 4.82
CA THR A 36 -5.90 -7.25 3.72
C THR A 36 -6.32 -6.15 2.76
N VAL A 37 -5.69 -6.11 1.58
CA VAL A 37 -6.18 -5.29 0.48
C VAL A 37 -7.29 -6.06 -0.23
N PHE A 38 -8.37 -5.40 -0.62
CA PHE A 38 -9.54 -6.06 -1.22
C PHE A 38 -9.98 -5.37 -2.51
N TYR A 39 -10.69 -6.13 -3.34
CA TYR A 39 -11.29 -5.62 -4.57
C TYR A 39 -12.36 -4.57 -4.21
N PRO A 40 -12.21 -3.29 -4.61
CA PRO A 40 -13.13 -2.25 -4.22
C PRO A 40 -14.47 -2.38 -4.95
N GLY A 41 -15.53 -1.84 -4.36
CA GLY A 41 -16.82 -1.66 -5.05
C GLY A 41 -17.06 -0.19 -5.38
N VAL A 42 -18.13 0.06 -6.13
CA VAL A 42 -18.70 1.39 -6.35
C VAL A 42 -19.39 1.85 -5.07
N SER A 43 -18.62 2.41 -4.14
CA SER A 43 -19.10 2.89 -2.83
C SER A 43 -19.09 4.42 -2.76
N PRO A 44 -20.08 5.12 -3.34
CA PRO A 44 -20.16 6.57 -3.29
C PRO A 44 -20.57 7.07 -1.88
N ILE A 45 -20.26 8.32 -1.55
CA ILE A 45 -20.54 8.89 -0.22
C ILE A 45 -22.03 8.85 0.13
N GLU A 46 -22.92 8.99 -0.85
CA GLU A 46 -24.37 8.94 -0.68
C GLU A 46 -24.83 7.56 -0.23
N TRP A 47 -24.16 6.49 -0.67
CA TRP A 47 -24.43 5.13 -0.20
C TRP A 47 -23.86 4.91 1.21
N ILE A 48 -22.60 5.31 1.44
CA ILE A 48 -21.91 5.11 2.72
C ILE A 48 -22.63 5.82 3.87
N THR A 49 -23.17 7.01 3.61
CA THR A 49 -23.83 7.85 4.62
C THR A 49 -25.34 7.61 4.74
N LYS A 50 -25.91 6.75 3.88
CA LYS A 50 -27.33 6.37 3.94
C LYS A 50 -27.52 5.15 4.82
N GLY A 51 -27.91 5.39 6.07
CA GLY A 51 -28.05 4.35 7.11
C GLY A 51 -28.99 3.19 6.79
N THR A 52 -29.94 3.36 5.87
CA THR A 52 -30.81 2.26 5.41
C THR A 52 -30.13 1.33 4.41
N GLU A 53 -29.01 1.76 3.80
CA GLU A 53 -28.26 1.01 2.78
C GLU A 53 -26.87 0.60 3.26
N HIS A 54 -26.29 1.36 4.19
CA HIS A 54 -25.02 1.08 4.84
C HIS A 54 -25.10 1.26 6.36
N GLY A 55 -24.95 0.17 7.11
CA GLY A 55 -25.09 0.17 8.58
C GLY A 55 -24.06 1.04 9.32
N GLY A 56 -22.89 1.28 8.71
CA GLY A 56 -21.82 2.10 9.27
C GLY A 56 -22.07 3.61 9.23
N ALA A 57 -23.14 4.09 8.57
CA ALA A 57 -23.40 5.52 8.39
C ALA A 57 -23.42 6.32 9.70
N LYS A 58 -23.97 5.74 10.79
CA LYS A 58 -23.99 6.39 12.11
C LYS A 58 -22.61 6.37 12.79
N GLY A 59 -21.84 5.30 12.62
CA GLY A 59 -20.48 5.17 13.16
C GLY A 59 -19.56 6.21 12.53
N LEU A 60 -19.61 6.36 11.20
CA LEU A 60 -18.81 7.36 10.48
C LEU A 60 -19.09 8.78 10.97
N LYS A 61 -20.37 9.15 11.19
CA LYS A 61 -20.74 10.46 11.75
C LYS A 61 -20.21 10.70 13.17
N LYS A 62 -19.89 9.64 13.90
CA LYS A 62 -19.31 9.69 15.25
C LYS A 62 -17.77 9.62 15.23
N GLY A 63 -17.14 9.53 14.06
CA GLY A 63 -15.70 9.46 13.92
C GLY A 63 -15.12 8.03 13.97
N GLU A 64 -15.93 7.00 13.76
CA GLU A 64 -15.40 5.64 13.56
C GLU A 64 -14.80 5.51 12.16
N SER A 65 -13.64 4.87 12.06
CA SER A 65 -12.97 4.63 10.77
C SER A 65 -13.57 3.44 10.03
N CYS A 66 -13.36 3.37 8.70
CA CYS A 66 -13.79 2.20 7.93
C CYS A 66 -13.18 0.91 8.48
N ALA A 67 -11.90 0.95 8.86
CA ALA A 67 -11.19 -0.20 9.42
C ALA A 67 -11.73 -0.65 10.77
N ALA A 68 -12.33 0.25 11.57
CA ALA A 68 -12.92 -0.11 12.86
C ALA A 68 -14.06 -1.14 12.72
N CYS A 69 -14.76 -1.16 11.57
CA CYS A 69 -15.79 -2.15 11.27
C CYS A 69 -15.30 -3.21 10.26
N HIS A 70 -14.46 -2.83 9.29
CA HIS A 70 -14.21 -3.63 8.09
C HIS A 70 -12.87 -4.40 8.07
N ASP A 71 -11.95 -4.21 9.03
CA ASP A 71 -10.61 -4.83 8.97
C ASP A 71 -10.66 -6.37 8.91
N GLU A 72 -11.56 -6.98 9.69
CA GLU A 72 -11.73 -8.43 9.74
C GLU A 72 -12.61 -9.00 8.62
N GLU A 73 -13.40 -8.16 7.94
CA GLU A 73 -14.30 -8.61 6.85
C GLU A 73 -13.83 -8.20 5.44
N ALA A 74 -12.70 -7.50 5.31
CA ALA A 74 -12.18 -7.00 4.04
C ALA A 74 -12.07 -8.08 2.96
N ALA A 75 -11.65 -9.30 3.32
CA ALA A 75 -11.55 -10.41 2.38
C ALA A 75 -12.94 -10.86 1.85
N ASP A 76 -13.93 -10.95 2.74
CA ASP A 76 -15.29 -11.35 2.40
C ASP A 76 -16.02 -10.26 1.61
N MET A 77 -15.77 -9.00 1.93
CA MET A 77 -16.22 -7.87 1.12
C MET A 77 -15.65 -8.01 -0.29
N GLY A 78 -14.32 -8.10 -0.42
CA GLY A 78 -13.63 -8.28 -1.70
C GLY A 78 -14.21 -9.40 -2.57
N LYS A 79 -14.54 -10.54 -1.95
CA LYS A 79 -15.22 -11.66 -2.63
C LYS A 79 -16.61 -11.29 -3.15
N LYS A 80 -17.41 -10.55 -2.37
CA LYS A 80 -18.75 -10.09 -2.79
C LYS A 80 -18.65 -9.10 -3.96
N MET A 81 -17.70 -8.17 -3.95
CA MET A 81 -17.54 -7.21 -5.05
C MET A 81 -17.00 -7.87 -6.32
N VAL A 82 -15.97 -8.71 -6.24
CA VAL A 82 -15.37 -9.32 -7.43
C VAL A 82 -16.31 -10.32 -8.13
N THR A 83 -17.30 -10.85 -7.40
CA THR A 83 -18.35 -11.72 -7.96
C THR A 83 -19.60 -10.96 -8.41
N GLY A 84 -19.64 -9.64 -8.22
CA GLY A 84 -20.80 -8.79 -8.53
C GLY A 84 -21.99 -8.99 -7.60
N GLN A 85 -21.80 -9.64 -6.46
CA GLN A 85 -22.86 -9.88 -5.48
C GLN A 85 -23.28 -8.59 -4.75
N LYS A 86 -22.36 -7.63 -4.59
CA LYS A 86 -22.62 -6.38 -3.87
C LYS A 86 -21.84 -5.22 -4.47
N ILE A 87 -22.52 -4.08 -4.66
CA ILE A 87 -21.97 -2.75 -5.01
C ILE A 87 -20.92 -2.70 -6.14
N GLU A 88 -20.83 -3.71 -6.99
CA GLU A 88 -19.96 -3.71 -8.16
C GLU A 88 -20.74 -4.35 -9.32
N PRO A 89 -21.41 -3.55 -10.17
CA PRO A 89 -22.27 -4.08 -11.21
C PRO A 89 -21.50 -4.66 -12.41
N LYS A 90 -20.22 -4.31 -12.58
CA LYS A 90 -19.41 -4.73 -13.73
C LYS A 90 -18.00 -5.16 -13.28
N PRO A 91 -17.88 -6.19 -12.42
CA PRO A 91 -16.59 -6.63 -11.92
C PRO A 91 -15.69 -7.11 -13.06
N ILE A 92 -14.39 -6.85 -12.92
CA ILE A 92 -13.40 -7.30 -13.87
C ILE A 92 -13.13 -8.78 -13.66
N LYS A 93 -13.42 -9.60 -14.67
CA LYS A 93 -13.21 -11.05 -14.61
C LYS A 93 -11.75 -11.40 -14.31
N GLY A 94 -11.55 -12.41 -13.46
CA GLY A 94 -10.23 -12.96 -13.16
C GLY A 94 -9.41 -12.19 -12.12
N LYS A 95 -9.96 -11.12 -11.53
CA LYS A 95 -9.29 -10.40 -10.43
C LYS A 95 -9.37 -11.16 -9.11
N ALA A 96 -8.38 -10.99 -8.26
CA ALA A 96 -8.43 -11.47 -6.89
C ALA A 96 -9.43 -10.64 -6.07
N GLY A 97 -10.24 -11.30 -5.24
CA GLY A 97 -11.13 -10.61 -4.31
C GLY A 97 -10.37 -9.93 -3.17
N SER A 98 -9.26 -10.53 -2.72
CA SER A 98 -8.37 -9.92 -1.73
C SER A 98 -6.94 -10.43 -1.83
N ILE A 99 -6.02 -9.65 -1.28
CA ILE A 99 -4.59 -9.92 -1.24
C ILE A 99 -4.13 -9.63 0.20
N PRO A 100 -3.72 -10.66 0.97
CA PRO A 100 -3.07 -10.44 2.26
C PRO A 100 -1.66 -9.91 2.00
N VAL A 101 -1.43 -8.65 2.35
CA VAL A 101 -0.12 -7.98 2.22
C VAL A 101 0.54 -7.93 3.58
N THR A 102 1.73 -8.51 3.72
CA THR A 102 2.56 -8.25 4.89
C THR A 102 3.32 -6.95 4.66
N VAL A 103 3.10 -6.00 5.55
CA VAL A 103 3.74 -4.68 5.58
C VAL A 103 4.72 -4.63 6.74
N GLN A 104 5.95 -4.23 6.45
CA GLN A 104 6.98 -3.94 7.44
C GLN A 104 7.50 -2.52 7.20
N ALA A 105 7.78 -1.82 8.30
CA ALA A 105 8.37 -0.49 8.26
C ALA A 105 9.60 -0.46 9.17
N ALA A 106 10.64 0.24 8.73
CA ALA A 106 11.84 0.52 9.52
C ALA A 106 12.37 1.91 9.15
N HIS A 107 13.17 2.50 10.03
CA HIS A 107 13.84 3.77 9.76
C HIS A 107 15.21 3.81 10.44
N ASP A 108 16.11 4.63 9.90
CA ASP A 108 17.45 4.91 10.46
C ASP A 108 17.59 6.35 11.00
N GLY A 109 16.47 7.10 11.05
CA GLY A 109 16.42 8.50 11.44
C GLY A 109 16.57 9.48 10.27
N THR A 110 17.01 9.01 9.10
CA THR A 110 17.09 9.79 7.84
C THR A 110 16.10 9.27 6.79
N ASN A 111 15.98 7.96 6.66
CA ASN A 111 15.15 7.31 5.66
C ASN A 111 14.04 6.46 6.30
N LEU A 112 12.88 6.44 5.63
CA LEU A 112 11.81 5.48 5.87
C LEU A 112 11.93 4.35 4.84
N TYR A 113 11.99 3.12 5.34
CA TYR A 113 11.99 1.92 4.52
C TYR A 113 10.67 1.19 4.69
N LEU A 114 9.98 0.93 3.59
CA LEU A 114 8.74 0.17 3.56
C LEU A 114 8.94 -1.10 2.75
N ARG A 115 8.54 -2.24 3.31
CA ARG A 115 8.51 -3.52 2.63
C ARG A 115 7.10 -4.06 2.57
N PHE A 116 6.68 -4.39 1.37
CA PHE A 116 5.41 -5.00 1.07
C PHE A 116 5.66 -6.35 0.44
N SER A 117 4.98 -7.39 0.93
CA SER A 117 5.11 -8.73 0.40
C SER A 117 3.76 -9.42 0.34
N TRP A 118 3.55 -10.16 -0.74
CA TRP A 118 2.31 -10.90 -0.98
C TRP A 118 2.62 -12.14 -1.83
N LYS A 119 1.68 -13.09 -1.84
CA LYS A 119 1.66 -14.13 -2.88
C LYS A 119 1.05 -13.52 -4.13
N GLN A 120 1.75 -13.62 -5.26
CA GLN A 120 1.33 -13.03 -6.52
C GLN A 120 -0.10 -13.45 -6.89
N PRO A 121 -1.07 -12.51 -6.95
CA PRO A 121 -2.43 -12.81 -7.37
C PRO A 121 -2.53 -12.93 -8.89
N ALA A 122 -3.65 -13.44 -9.37
CA ALA A 122 -4.01 -13.30 -10.78
C ALA A 122 -4.11 -11.80 -11.13
N GLY A 123 -3.26 -11.37 -12.06
CA GLY A 123 -3.19 -10.00 -12.55
C GLY A 123 -3.75 -9.86 -13.97
N GLY A 124 -3.72 -8.62 -14.48
CA GLY A 124 -4.10 -8.34 -15.87
C GLY A 124 -5.61 -8.29 -16.10
N ALA A 125 -6.00 -7.43 -17.02
CA ALA A 125 -7.29 -7.38 -17.71
C ALA A 125 -6.96 -6.74 -19.07
N GLU A 126 -7.84 -6.88 -20.07
CA GLU A 126 -7.54 -6.52 -21.47
C GLU A 126 -6.97 -5.08 -21.65
N LYS A 127 -7.33 -4.15 -20.76
CA LYS A 127 -6.89 -2.75 -20.79
C LYS A 127 -5.91 -2.37 -19.67
N MET A 128 -5.36 -3.36 -18.96
CA MET A 128 -4.39 -3.14 -17.88
C MET A 128 -2.95 -3.33 -18.37
N ASP A 129 -2.00 -2.88 -17.57
CA ASP A 129 -0.57 -3.07 -17.84
C ASP A 129 -0.23 -4.56 -18.00
N LYS A 130 0.27 -4.90 -19.19
CA LYS A 130 0.62 -6.27 -19.58
C LYS A 130 1.94 -6.76 -18.96
N ASP A 131 2.82 -5.83 -18.61
CA ASP A 131 4.16 -6.15 -18.11
C ASP A 131 4.18 -6.21 -16.58
N ASN A 132 3.26 -5.49 -15.93
CA ASN A 132 3.13 -5.44 -14.47
C ASN A 132 1.76 -5.96 -14.00
N GLN A 133 1.71 -7.24 -13.62
CA GLN A 133 0.49 -7.91 -13.15
C GLN A 133 -0.14 -7.24 -11.91
N VAL A 134 0.69 -6.64 -11.06
CA VAL A 134 0.30 -5.91 -9.85
C VAL A 134 1.05 -4.58 -9.82
N LYS A 135 0.34 -3.52 -9.44
CA LYS A 135 0.93 -2.23 -9.09
C LYS A 135 0.56 -1.90 -7.66
N LEU A 136 1.52 -1.36 -6.91
CA LEU A 136 1.32 -0.91 -5.55
C LEU A 136 1.30 0.62 -5.53
N ALA A 137 0.28 1.19 -4.92
CA ALA A 137 0.23 2.60 -4.57
C ALA A 137 0.23 2.73 -3.04
N VAL A 138 1.03 3.66 -2.53
CA VAL A 138 1.10 4.00 -1.10
C VAL A 138 0.89 5.50 -1.00
N MET A 139 0.00 5.91 -0.11
CA MET A 139 -0.33 7.31 0.13
C MET A 139 -0.05 7.64 1.59
N PHE A 140 0.57 8.79 1.82
CA PHE A 140 0.78 9.35 3.15
C PHE A 140 -0.17 10.53 3.31
N GLU A 141 -0.96 10.48 4.37
CA GLU A 141 -2.00 11.44 4.67
C GLU A 141 -1.50 12.39 5.78
N ASP A 142 -1.72 13.70 5.62
CA ASP A 142 -1.23 14.75 6.53
C ASP A 142 -2.35 15.47 7.31
N ASN A 143 -3.52 14.84 7.39
CA ASN A 143 -4.78 15.26 8.01
C ASN A 143 -5.39 16.55 7.43
N LYS A 144 -5.15 16.83 6.14
CA LYS A 144 -5.71 18.01 5.45
C LYS A 144 -6.92 17.70 4.58
N VAL A 145 -7.12 16.43 4.21
CA VAL A 145 -8.33 16.00 3.49
C VAL A 145 -9.40 15.66 4.52
N GLU A 146 -10.58 16.26 4.35
CA GLU A 146 -11.70 16.06 5.27
C GLU A 146 -12.01 14.56 5.42
N ARG A 147 -11.98 14.03 6.65
CA ARG A 147 -12.21 12.61 7.00
C ARG A 147 -11.17 11.61 6.49
N ALA A 148 -10.05 12.02 5.91
CA ALA A 148 -9.05 11.05 5.44
C ALA A 148 -8.45 10.19 6.57
N ASN A 149 -8.46 10.69 7.81
CA ASN A 149 -8.12 9.92 9.01
C ASN A 149 -9.14 8.80 9.35
N LEU A 150 -10.38 8.90 8.88
CA LEU A 150 -11.44 7.91 9.07
C LEU A 150 -11.52 6.94 7.88
N SER A 151 -11.43 7.51 6.69
CA SER A 151 -11.73 6.88 5.40
C SER A 151 -10.50 6.37 4.66
N GLY A 152 -9.30 6.82 5.05
CA GLY A 152 -8.04 6.47 4.38
C GLY A 152 -8.06 6.82 2.89
N CYS A 153 -7.47 5.95 2.07
CA CYS A 153 -7.40 6.11 0.62
C CYS A 153 -8.76 6.17 -0.10
N TRP A 154 -9.88 5.87 0.57
CA TRP A 154 -11.20 6.00 -0.05
C TRP A 154 -11.61 7.48 -0.22
N GLU A 155 -11.08 8.38 0.62
CA GLU A 155 -11.43 9.81 0.63
C GLU A 155 -10.55 10.66 -0.30
N THR A 156 -9.52 10.06 -0.90
CA THR A 156 -8.46 10.73 -1.68
C THR A 156 -8.56 10.41 -3.16
#